data_AF-A0A973R4D0-F1
#
_entry.id   AF-A0A973R4D0-F1
#
_cell.length_a   1.000
_cell.length_b   1.000
_cell.length_c   1.000
_cell.angle_alpha   90.00
_cell.angle_beta   90.00
_cell.angle_gamma   90.00
#
_symmetry.space_group_name_H-M   'P 1'
#
loop_
_entity.id
_entity.type
_entity.pdbx_description
1 polymer ?
#
loop_
_entity_poly.entity_id
_entity_poly.type
_entity_poly.pdbx_seq_one_letter_code
_entity_poly.pdbx_strand_id
1 'polypeptide(L)' 'PDKAIVMHPGPMVRGMEISAEVADSDRSVIVEQVANGVSVRMAVLYLLLSGSESAIGPDTAENLSVEKKGAAA' A
#
# COMPACT_ATOMS: atom_id res chain seq x y z
N PRO A 1 7.40 3.07 19.53
CA PRO A 1 6.12 3.67 20.00
C PRO A 1 5.86 5.05 19.38
N ASP A 2 6.89 5.91 19.31
CA ASP A 2 6.71 7.33 18.92
C ASP A 2 6.37 7.52 17.44
N LYS A 3 6.83 6.60 16.58
CA LYS A 3 6.64 6.64 15.12
C LYS A 3 5.50 5.75 14.60
N ALA A 4 4.71 5.14 15.49
CA ALA A 4 3.59 4.31 15.06
C ALA A 4 2.47 5.18 14.48
N ILE A 5 1.95 4.78 13.32
CA ILE A 5 0.78 5.41 12.67
C ILE A 5 -0.50 4.68 13.07
N VAL A 6 -1.65 5.36 12.98
CA VAL A 6 -2.97 4.80 13.27
C VAL A 6 -3.70 4.53 11.96
N MET A 7 -4.16 3.28 11.80
CA MET A 7 -4.91 2.81 10.62
C MET A 7 -6.20 2.12 11.09
N HIS A 8 -7.25 2.16 10.26
CA HIS A 8 -8.51 1.48 10.52
C HIS A 8 -9.33 1.36 9.23
N PRO A 9 -9.82 0.16 8.84
CA PRO A 9 -10.46 -0.04 7.54
C PRO A 9 -11.83 0.64 7.36
N GLY A 10 -12.47 1.07 8.46
CA GLY A 10 -13.75 1.82 8.44
C GLY A 10 -14.97 0.99 8.00
N PRO A 11 -16.21 1.45 8.28
CA PRO A 11 -16.55 2.52 9.23
C PRO A 11 -16.13 2.14 10.66
N MET A 12 -15.92 3.14 11.52
CA MET A 12 -15.46 2.92 12.90
C MET A 12 -16.42 3.52 13.93
N VAL A 13 -16.59 2.81 15.05
CA VAL A 13 -17.41 3.27 16.17
C VAL A 13 -16.53 4.01 17.18
N ARG A 14 -16.54 5.34 17.10
CA ARG A 14 -15.82 6.22 18.05
C ARG A 14 -16.34 6.01 19.48
N GLY A 15 -15.41 5.97 20.43
CA GLY A 15 -15.69 5.75 21.86
C GLY A 15 -15.87 4.28 22.25
N MET A 16 -15.87 3.35 21.30
CA MET A 16 -15.95 1.91 21.54
C MET A 16 -14.76 1.17 20.91
N GLU A 17 -14.56 1.31 19.60
CA GLU A 17 -13.44 0.69 18.87
C GLU A 17 -12.16 1.52 18.98
N ILE A 18 -12.32 2.84 18.95
CA ILE A 18 -11.22 3.81 18.97
C ILE A 18 -11.68 5.11 19.63
N SER A 19 -10.83 5.74 20.43
CA SER A 19 -11.14 7.06 20.98
C SER A 19 -11.12 8.13 19.87
N ALA A 20 -11.93 9.17 20.01
CA ALA A 20 -11.91 10.29 19.05
C ALA A 20 -10.52 10.94 18.97
N GLU A 21 -9.85 11.10 20.12
CA GLU A 21 -8.49 11.65 20.20
C GLU A 21 -7.49 10.86 19.35
N VAL A 22 -7.53 9.52 19.39
CA VAL A 22 -6.60 8.69 18.60
C VAL A 22 -7.00 8.71 17.12
N ALA A 23 -8.29 8.60 16.83
CA ALA A 23 -8.83 8.60 15.47
C ALA A 23 -8.54 9.89 14.70
N ASP A 24 -8.50 11.03 15.40
CA ASP A 24 -8.33 12.36 14.83
C ASP A 24 -6.93 12.95 15.14
N SER A 25 -6.00 12.15 15.67
CA SER A 25 -4.61 12.58 15.96
C SER A 25 -3.78 12.82 14.70
N ASP A 26 -2.69 13.58 14.83
CA ASP A 26 -1.71 13.85 13.74
C ASP A 26 -1.07 12.59 13.15
N ARG A 27 -1.15 11.46 13.84
CA ARG A 27 -0.61 10.16 13.40
C ARG A 27 -1.67 9.29 12.72
N SER A 28 -2.91 9.76 12.64
CA SER A 28 -4.01 9.06 11.99
C SER A 28 -3.93 9.22 10.49
N VAL A 29 -3.83 8.08 9.80
CA VAL A 29 -3.86 8.00 8.34
C VAL A 29 -5.13 7.28 7.86
N ILE A 30 -6.14 7.13 8.72
CA ILE A 30 -7.37 6.36 8.45
C ILE A 30 -8.06 6.85 7.17
N VAL A 31 -8.23 8.16 7.03
CA VAL A 31 -8.90 8.76 5.86
C VAL A 31 -8.11 8.52 4.58
N GLU A 32 -6.80 8.77 4.61
CA GLU A 32 -5.91 8.54 3.46
C GLU A 32 -5.88 7.05 3.07
N GLN A 33 -5.77 6.16 4.05
CA GLN A 33 -5.78 4.71 3.86
C GLN A 33 -7.06 4.23 3.17
N VAL A 34 -8.24 4.70 3.59
CA VAL A 34 -9.51 4.33 2.95
C VAL A 34 -9.59 4.91 1.52
N ALA A 35 -9.17 6.17 1.33
CA ALA A 35 -9.14 6.81 0.02
C ALA A 35 -8.23 6.08 -0.97
N ASN A 36 -7.06 5.63 -0.51
CA ASN A 36 -6.08 4.87 -1.30
C ASN A 36 -6.66 3.56 -1.85
N GLY A 37 -7.71 3.01 -1.24
CA GLY A 37 -8.41 1.84 -1.74
C GLY A 37 -9.00 2.00 -3.15
N VAL A 38 -9.36 3.23 -3.57
CA VAL A 38 -9.81 3.49 -4.94
C VAL A 38 -8.67 3.29 -5.92
N SER A 39 -7.52 3.93 -5.68
CA SER A 39 -6.33 3.83 -6.54
C SER A 39 -5.86 2.38 -6.69
N VAL A 40 -5.84 1.61 -5.60
CA VAL A 40 -5.48 0.19 -5.62
C VAL A 40 -6.45 -0.61 -6.50
N ARG A 41 -7.76 -0.44 -6.34
CA ARG A 41 -8.75 -1.12 -7.18
C ARG A 41 -8.61 -0.72 -8.66
N MET A 42 -8.39 0.56 -8.94
CA MET A 42 -8.19 1.03 -10.31
C MET A 42 -6.94 0.42 -10.93
N ALA A 43 -5.84 0.33 -10.20
CA ALA A 43 -4.61 -0.33 -10.67
C ALA A 43 -4.82 -1.82 -10.96
N VAL A 44 -5.50 -2.54 -10.05
CA VAL A 44 -5.84 -3.96 -10.25
C VAL A 44 -6.73 -4.15 -11.48
N LEU A 45 -7.78 -3.35 -11.62
CA LEU A 45 -8.68 -3.41 -12.78
C LEU A 45 -7.96 -3.04 -14.08
N TYR A 46 -7.11 -2.02 -14.06
CA TYR A 46 -6.29 -1.64 -15.20
C TYR A 46 -5.45 -2.82 -15.70
N LEU A 47 -4.66 -3.44 -14.82
CA LEU A 47 -3.80 -4.57 -15.18
C LEU A 47 -4.57 -5.76 -15.77
N LEU A 48 -5.74 -6.06 -15.21
CA LEU A 48 -6.57 -7.19 -15.64
C LEU A 48 -7.31 -6.91 -16.95
N LEU A 49 -7.77 -5.68 -17.18
CA LEU A 49 -8.60 -5.32 -18.32
C LEU A 49 -7.78 -4.80 -19.52
N SER A 50 -6.58 -4.25 -19.30
CA SER A 50 -5.74 -3.70 -20.36
C SER A 50 -4.91 -4.75 -21.11
N GLY A 51 -5.04 -6.04 -20.77
CA GLY A 51 -4.27 -7.10 -21.41
C GLY A 51 -2.79 -7.08 -21.04
N SER A 52 -2.48 -7.05 -19.74
CA SER A 52 -1.18 -7.36 -19.12
C SER A 52 0.07 -7.12 -19.97
N GLU A 53 0.50 -5.87 -20.08
CA GLU A 53 1.93 -5.58 -19.97
C GLU A 53 2.18 -5.34 -18.48
N SER A 54 3.05 -6.15 -17.86
CA SER A 54 3.40 -5.95 -16.45
C SER A 54 3.80 -4.49 -16.25
N ALA A 55 3.13 -3.77 -15.35
CA ALA A 55 3.58 -2.45 -14.90
C ALA A 55 4.94 -2.49 -14.15
N ILE A 56 5.55 -3.68 -14.08
CA ILE A 56 6.96 -3.87 -13.78
C ILE A 56 7.74 -3.45 -15.03
N GLY A 57 8.15 -2.18 -15.07
CA GLY A 57 9.01 -1.68 -16.13
C GLY A 57 10.29 -2.52 -16.30
N PRO A 58 10.94 -2.46 -17.48
CA PRO A 58 12.10 -3.29 -17.83
C PRO A 58 13.25 -3.25 -16.79
N ASP A 59 13.35 -2.19 -15.98
CA ASP A 59 14.41 -1.99 -14.97
C ASP A 59 14.39 -2.99 -13.80
N THR A 60 13.29 -3.70 -13.53
CA THR A 60 13.27 -4.66 -12.41
C THR A 60 13.77 -6.04 -12.84
N ALA A 61 13.60 -6.42 -14.10
CA ALA A 61 14.03 -7.72 -14.61
C ALA A 61 15.57 -7.81 -14.79
N GLU A 62 16.23 -6.70 -15.11
CA GLU A 62 17.70 -6.63 -15.14
C GLU A 62 18.33 -6.87 -13.77
N ASN A 63 17.74 -6.36 -12.68
CA ASN A 63 18.28 -6.55 -11.34
C ASN A 63 18.22 -8.01 -10.85
N LEU A 64 17.23 -8.81 -11.29
CA LEU A 64 17.17 -10.25 -10.96
C LEU A 64 18.17 -11.11 -11.74
N SER A 65 18.64 -10.65 -12.90
CA SER A 65 19.59 -11.39 -13.75
C SER A 65 21.06 -11.09 -13.40
N VAL A 66 21.33 -9.94 -12.76
CA VAL A 66 22.65 -9.59 -12.23
C VAL A 66 23.03 -10.44 -11.01
N GLU A 67 22.09 -10.73 -10.09
CA GLU A 67 22.39 -11.52 -8.88
C GLU A 67 22.79 -12.98 -9.19
N LYS A 68 22.28 -13.58 -10.27
CA LYS A 68 22.65 -14.96 -10.67
C LYS A 68 24.07 -15.07 -11.23
N LYS A 69 24.69 -13.96 -11.66
CA LYS A 69 26.05 -13.96 -12.22
C LYS A 69 27.15 -13.80 -11.17
N GLY A 70 26.82 -13.36 -9.96
CA GLY A 70 27.78 -13.11 -8.87
C GLY A 70 28.05 -14.31 -7.94
N ALA A 71 27.27 -15.39 -8.02
CA ALA A 71 27.42 -16.58 -7.17
C ALA A 71 28.33 -17.67 -7.76
N ALA A 72 28.99 -17.39 -8.88
CA ALA A 72 29.97 -18.27 -9.52
C ALA A 72 31.30 -17.50 -9.70
N ALA A 73 31.93 -17.15 -8.59
CA ALA A 73 33.32 -16.70 -8.51
C ALA A 73 33.97 -17.31 -7.26
#